data_AF-A0A935VHX3-F1
#
_entry.id   AF-A0A935VHX3-F1
#
_cell.length_a   1.000
_cell.length_b   1.000
_cell.length_c   1.000
_cell.angle_alpha   90.00
_cell.angle_beta   90.00
_cell.angle_gamma   90.00
#
_symmetry.space_group_name_H-M   'P 1'
#
loop_
_entity.id
_entity.type
_entity.pdbx_description
1 polymer ?
#
loop_
_entity_poly.entity_id
_entity_poly.type
_entity_poly.pdbx_seq_one_letter_code
_entity_poly.pdbx_strand_id
1 'polypeptide(L)'
;MKCYIVGILVIIYVFLMLGCHSLGKSGHDGLNVSDCLPERKNIDTLSNQSGSILMVAEHFVILSQNGESRYLACNLPETYKKEGLKVKYTLIEKEIFPNERHIATPCYLTKIDSEKPE
;
A
#
# COMPACT_ATOMS: atom_id res chain seq x y z
N MET A 1 -38.91 8.44 -44.21
CA MET A 1 -37.89 8.78 -43.18
C MET A 1 -38.35 8.31 -41.79
N LYS A 2 -38.34 7.00 -41.51
CA LYS A 2 -38.73 6.44 -40.19
C LYS A 2 -37.85 5.26 -39.72
N CYS A 3 -36.78 4.93 -40.45
CA CYS A 3 -35.92 3.78 -40.13
C CYS A 3 -34.64 4.16 -39.35
N TYR A 4 -34.33 5.45 -39.20
CA TYR A 4 -33.07 5.88 -38.59
C TYR A 4 -33.10 5.98 -37.05
N ILE A 5 -34.31 6.08 -36.47
CA ILE A 5 -34.49 6.34 -35.03
C ILE A 5 -34.30 5.06 -34.19
N VAL A 6 -34.64 3.88 -34.73
CA VAL A 6 -34.52 2.61 -34.00
C VAL A 6 -33.05 2.17 -33.86
N GLY A 7 -32.20 2.47 -34.84
CA GLY A 7 -30.78 2.10 -34.80
C GLY A 7 -29.97 2.85 -33.73
N ILE A 8 -30.32 4.11 -33.44
CA ILE A 8 -29.58 4.93 -32.46
C ILE A 8 -29.88 4.48 -31.02
N LEU A 9 -31.12 4.06 -30.74
CA LEU A 9 -31.53 3.60 -29.41
C LEU A 9 -30.83 2.31 -28.97
N VAL A 10 -30.52 1.40 -29.91
CA VAL A 10 -29.81 0.15 -29.59
C VAL A 10 -28.35 0.40 -29.22
N ILE A 11 -27.69 1.37 -29.87
CA ILE A 11 -26.27 1.68 -29.63
C ILE A 11 -26.09 2.31 -28.23
N ILE A 12 -27.04 3.15 -27.79
CA ILE A 12 -27.03 3.73 -26.43
C ILE A 12 -27.19 2.63 -25.37
N TYR A 13 -28.03 1.62 -25.62
CA TYR A 13 -28.24 0.51 -24.68
C TYR A 13 -26.98 -0.37 -24.51
N VAL A 14 -26.20 -0.55 -25.58
CA VAL A 14 -24.94 -1.31 -25.55
C VAL A 14 -23.85 -0.57 -24.76
N PHE A 15 -23.78 0.76 -24.85
CA PHE A 15 -22.81 1.55 -24.09
C PHE A 15 -23.11 1.63 -22.58
N LEU A 16 -24.39 1.51 -22.18
CA LEU A 16 -24.81 1.55 -20.78
C LEU A 16 -24.41 0.31 -19.96
N MET A 17 -24.07 -0.81 -20.62
CA MET A 17 -23.65 -2.06 -19.94
C MET A 17 -22.13 -2.20 -19.76
N LEU A 18 -21.34 -1.20 -20.18
CA LEU A 18 -19.88 -1.15 -19.97
C LEU A 18 -19.49 -0.48 -18.63
N GLY A 19 -20.45 -0.25 -17.73
CA GLY A 19 -20.20 0.14 -16.34
C GLY A 19 -19.78 -1.06 -15.50
N CYS A 20 -18.58 -1.61 -15.75
CA CYS A 20 -18.01 -2.61 -14.86
C CYS A 20 -17.59 -1.92 -13.55
N HIS A 21 -18.44 -2.01 -12.54
CA HIS A 21 -18.08 -1.68 -11.15
C HIS A 21 -16.86 -2.51 -10.75
N SER A 22 -15.68 -1.87 -10.67
CA SER A 22 -14.58 -2.45 -9.93
C SER A 22 -14.93 -2.33 -8.45
N LEU A 23 -15.46 -3.42 -7.89
CA LEU A 23 -15.47 -3.63 -6.44
C LEU A 23 -14.02 -3.60 -5.98
N GLY A 24 -13.59 -2.44 -5.49
CA GLY A 24 -12.35 -2.32 -4.74
C GLY A 24 -12.45 -3.26 -3.54
N LYS A 25 -11.67 -4.34 -3.55
CA LYS A 25 -11.47 -5.22 -2.40
C LYS A 25 -10.90 -4.34 -1.28
N SER A 26 -11.74 -4.00 -0.32
CA SER A 26 -11.35 -3.28 0.88
C SER A 26 -10.65 -4.27 1.81
N GLY A 27 -9.38 -3.96 2.13
CA GLY A 27 -8.78 -4.09 3.45
C GLY A 27 -8.99 -5.41 4.17
N HIS A 28 -8.05 -6.33 3.98
CA HIS A 28 -7.30 -7.05 5.03
C HIS A 28 -6.41 -8.09 4.33
N ASP A 29 -5.40 -7.60 3.59
CA ASP A 29 -4.55 -8.43 2.73
C ASP A 29 -3.50 -9.20 3.52
N GLY A 30 -3.91 -10.12 4.40
CA GLY A 30 -2.99 -11.06 5.04
C GLY A 30 -1.90 -10.42 5.91
N LEU A 31 -2.11 -9.19 6.39
CA LEU A 31 -1.18 -8.55 7.31
C LEU A 31 -1.13 -9.33 8.63
N ASN A 32 0.02 -9.92 8.92
CA ASN A 32 0.25 -10.55 10.21
C ASN A 32 0.81 -9.51 11.19
N VAL A 33 0.01 -9.12 12.19
CA VAL A 33 0.34 -8.07 13.17
C VAL A 33 1.23 -8.60 14.32
N SER A 34 1.62 -9.88 14.30
CA SER A 34 2.59 -10.41 15.24
C SER A 34 3.94 -9.70 15.10
N ASP A 35 4.57 -9.39 16.23
CA ASP A 35 5.92 -8.84 16.26
C ASP A 35 6.90 -9.85 15.62
N CYS A 36 7.40 -9.51 14.44
CA CYS A 36 8.39 -10.31 13.70
C CYS A 36 9.84 -9.95 14.02
N LEU A 37 10.08 -9.05 14.99
CA LEU A 37 11.39 -8.62 15.48
C LEU A 37 11.41 -8.56 17.03
N PRO A 38 11.10 -9.67 17.73
CA PRO A 38 10.97 -9.69 19.19
C PRO A 38 12.29 -9.43 19.93
N GLU A 39 13.43 -9.64 19.28
CA GLU A 39 14.76 -9.39 19.84
C GLU A 39 15.13 -7.91 19.92
N ARG A 40 14.40 -7.04 19.22
CA ARG A 40 14.64 -5.59 19.19
C ARG A 40 13.62 -4.84 20.05
N LYS A 41 14.10 -3.80 20.74
CA LYS A 41 13.23 -2.91 21.52
C LYS A 41 12.37 -2.05 20.58
N ASN A 42 11.16 -1.74 21.03
CA ASN A 42 10.31 -0.76 20.37
C ASN A 42 10.83 0.65 20.69
N ILE A 43 11.05 1.46 19.66
CA ILE A 43 11.54 2.84 19.79
C ILE A 43 10.37 3.82 19.73
N ASP A 44 9.51 3.67 18.73
CA ASP A 44 8.37 4.55 18.52
C ASP A 44 7.19 3.84 17.85
N THR A 45 6.01 4.44 17.89
CA THR A 45 4.80 4.01 17.19
C THR A 45 4.29 5.14 16.32
N LEU A 46 4.41 4.97 15.00
CA LEU A 46 3.92 5.94 14.03
C LEU A 46 2.55 5.51 13.53
N SER A 47 1.54 6.36 13.70
CA SER A 47 0.16 6.06 13.33
C SER A 47 -0.37 6.94 12.21
N ASN A 48 -1.19 6.36 11.34
CA ASN A 48 -1.84 7.03 10.20
C ASN A 48 -0.88 7.83 9.31
N GLN A 49 0.32 7.30 9.09
CA GLN A 49 1.31 7.89 8.21
C GLN A 49 0.97 7.59 6.75
N SER A 50 1.37 8.50 5.85
CA SER A 50 1.32 8.27 4.40
C SER A 50 2.74 8.10 3.85
N GLY A 51 2.86 7.38 2.74
CA GLY A 51 4.14 7.14 2.10
C GLY A 51 4.00 6.36 0.80
N SER A 52 5.14 5.96 0.24
CA SER A 52 5.19 5.15 -0.96
C SER A 52 6.12 3.96 -0.80
N ILE A 53 5.79 2.87 -1.48
CA ILE A 53 6.65 1.69 -1.57
C ILE A 53 7.75 1.96 -2.59
N LEU A 54 9.00 1.70 -2.19
CA LEU A 54 10.21 1.90 -2.96
C LEU A 54 11.10 0.66 -2.90
N MET A 55 11.69 0.25 -4.01
CA MET A 55 12.66 -0.83 -4.10
C MET A 55 14.07 -0.27 -3.96
N VAL A 56 14.78 -0.73 -2.93
CA VAL A 56 16.16 -0.32 -2.63
C VAL A 56 16.98 -1.58 -2.39
N ALA A 57 18.00 -1.81 -3.22
CA ALA A 57 18.89 -2.97 -3.10
C ALA A 57 18.11 -4.29 -2.93
N GLU A 58 17.15 -4.55 -3.82
CA GLU A 58 16.28 -5.75 -3.83
C GLU A 58 15.29 -5.88 -2.66
N HIS A 59 15.21 -4.89 -1.78
CA HIS A 59 14.22 -4.83 -0.70
C HIS A 59 13.14 -3.79 -0.97
N PHE A 60 11.88 -4.11 -0.65
CA PHE A 60 10.79 -3.13 -0.62
C PHE A 60 10.78 -2.42 0.73
N VAL A 61 10.88 -1.10 0.69
CA VAL A 61 10.81 -0.21 1.86
C VAL A 61 9.64 0.76 1.70
N ILE A 62 9.16 1.29 2.83
CA ILE A 62 8.19 2.37 2.85
C ILE A 62 8.96 3.68 2.99
N LEU A 63 8.90 4.55 1.99
CA LEU A 63 9.40 5.92 2.06
C LEU A 63 8.31 6.80 2.69
N SER A 64 8.65 7.55 3.72
CA SER A 64 7.74 8.52 4.33
C SER A 64 7.33 9.60 3.32
N GLN A 65 6.14 10.19 3.50
CA GLN A 65 5.64 11.24 2.60
C GLN A 65 6.59 12.44 2.46
N ASN A 66 7.33 12.80 3.52
CA ASN A 66 8.34 13.87 3.48
C ASN A 66 9.66 13.45 2.80
N GLY A 67 9.85 12.15 2.51
CA GLY A 67 11.05 11.61 1.87
C GLY A 67 12.27 11.46 2.79
N GLU A 68 12.14 11.77 4.08
CA GLU A 68 13.27 11.79 5.02
C GLU A 68 13.55 10.42 5.67
N SER A 69 12.51 9.60 5.82
CA SER A 69 12.60 8.31 6.50
C SER A 69 12.28 7.16 5.57
N ARG A 70 12.99 6.04 5.76
CA ARG A 70 12.71 4.77 5.08
C ARG A 70 12.48 3.70 6.13
N TYR A 71 11.45 2.89 5.94
CA TYR A 71 11.08 1.83 6.86
C TYR A 71 11.11 0.47 6.18
N LEU A 72 11.76 -0.50 6.82
CA LEU A 72 11.81 -1.88 6.37
C LEU A 72 10.89 -2.72 7.25
N ALA A 73 9.66 -2.91 6.78
CA ALA A 73 8.65 -3.69 7.49
C ALA A 73 8.86 -5.20 7.29
N CYS A 74 9.12 -5.94 8.37
CA CYS A 74 9.33 -7.40 8.29
C CYS A 74 8.07 -8.18 7.86
N ASN A 75 6.89 -7.59 8.02
CA ASN A 75 5.60 -8.19 7.69
C ASN A 75 4.88 -7.47 6.52
N LEU A 76 5.62 -6.83 5.60
CA LEU A 76 5.02 -6.20 4.42
C LEU A 76 4.33 -7.26 3.53
N PRO A 77 2.99 -7.20 3.34
CA PRO A 77 2.30 -8.22 2.54
C PRO A 77 2.67 -8.13 1.05
N GLU A 78 2.65 -9.27 0.36
CA GLU A 78 3.00 -9.37 -1.07
C GLU A 78 2.16 -8.45 -1.96
N THR A 79 0.89 -8.19 -1.59
CA THR A 79 0.00 -7.28 -2.34
C THR A 79 0.50 -5.85 -2.39
N TYR A 80 1.34 -5.46 -1.42
CA TYR A 80 1.92 -4.12 -1.31
C TYR A 80 3.35 -4.05 -1.86
N LYS A 81 3.97 -5.15 -2.28
CA LYS A 81 5.33 -5.17 -2.86
C LYS A 81 5.34 -4.69 -4.31
N LYS A 82 4.94 -3.45 -4.52
CA LYS A 82 4.86 -2.80 -5.83
C LYS A 82 5.48 -1.42 -5.78
N GLU A 83 6.48 -1.21 -6.63
CA GLU A 83 7.18 0.07 -6.77
C GLU A 83 6.19 1.23 -7.01
N GLY A 84 6.36 2.32 -6.27
CA GLY A 84 5.55 3.54 -6.39
C GLY A 84 4.14 3.46 -5.81
N LEU A 85 3.74 2.34 -5.19
CA LEU A 85 2.43 2.22 -4.56
C LEU A 85 2.32 3.17 -3.37
N LYS A 86 1.32 4.05 -3.39
CA LYS A 86 1.01 4.94 -2.26
C LYS A 86 0.21 4.19 -1.20
N VAL A 87 0.61 4.33 0.05
CA VAL A 87 0.04 3.60 1.19
C VAL A 87 -0.17 4.50 2.39
N LYS A 88 -1.23 4.21 3.15
CA LYS A 88 -1.39 4.67 4.54
C LYS A 88 -1.02 3.54 5.47
N TYR A 89 -0.27 3.82 6.52
CA TYR A 89 0.24 2.79 7.41
C TYR A 89 0.33 3.25 8.87
N THR A 90 0.31 2.27 9.75
CA THR A 90 0.73 2.39 11.14
C THR A 90 1.81 1.35 11.38
N LEU A 91 2.92 1.75 11.97
CA LEU A 91 4.06 0.88 12.24
C LEU A 91 4.61 1.09 13.64
N ILE A 92 5.38 0.11 14.10
CA ILE A 92 6.18 0.17 15.31
C ILE A 92 7.64 0.09 14.90
N GLU A 93 8.39 1.14 15.21
CA GLU A 93 9.82 1.21 14.94
C GLU A 93 10.60 0.35 15.93
N LYS A 94 11.62 -0.32 15.40
CA LYS A 94 12.52 -1.17 16.17
C LYS A 94 13.91 -0.55 16.25
N GLU A 95 14.59 -0.86 17.34
CA GLU A 95 15.96 -0.42 17.59
C GLU A 95 16.91 -0.90 16.47
N ILE A 96 17.78 0.01 16.03
CA ILE A 96 18.97 -0.34 15.24
C ILE A 96 20.13 -0.48 16.24
N PHE A 97 20.79 -1.65 16.25
CA PHE A 97 21.91 -1.84 17.17
C PHE A 97 23.13 -0.99 16.74
N PRO A 98 23.97 -0.53 17.69
CA PRO A 98 25.06 0.42 17.39
C PRO A 98 26.08 -0.01 16.33
N ASN A 99 26.21 -1.32 16.09
CA ASN A 99 27.17 -1.89 15.13
C ASN A 99 26.51 -2.34 13.81
N GLU A 100 25.26 -1.98 13.58
CA GLU A 100 24.53 -2.33 12.36
C GLU A 100 24.39 -1.14 11.41
N ARG A 101 24.50 -1.42 10.10
CA ARG A 101 24.20 -0.45 9.05
C ARG A 101 23.02 -0.95 8.23
N HIS A 102 21.88 -0.27 8.35
CA HIS A 102 20.66 -0.63 7.63
C HIS A 102 20.36 0.36 6.50
N ILE A 103 19.69 -0.13 5.46
CA ILE A 103 19.19 0.68 4.34
C ILE A 103 17.92 1.48 4.69
N ALA A 104 17.27 1.10 5.79
CA ALA A 104 16.01 1.65 6.29
C ALA A 104 15.82 1.22 7.76
N THR A 105 14.99 1.95 8.50
CA THR A 105 14.67 1.65 9.90
C THR A 105 13.85 0.36 9.99
N PRO A 106 14.28 -0.66 10.77
CA PRO A 106 13.53 -1.89 10.94
C PRO A 106 12.21 -1.60 11.68
N CYS A 107 11.12 -2.22 11.22
CA CYS A 107 9.80 -2.04 11.83
C CYS A 107 8.89 -3.23 11.54
N TYR A 108 7.71 -3.21 12.15
CA TYR A 108 6.58 -4.03 11.72
C TYR A 108 5.31 -3.19 11.64
N LEU A 109 4.46 -3.53 10.67
CA LEU A 109 3.20 -2.86 10.41
C LEU A 109 2.11 -3.40 11.32
N THR A 110 1.33 -2.51 11.90
CA THR A 110 0.08 -2.85 12.59
C THR A 110 -1.15 -2.53 11.74
N LYS A 111 -1.00 -1.66 10.73
CA LYS A 111 -2.01 -1.35 9.73
C LYS A 111 -1.36 -0.93 8.42
N ILE A 112 -1.93 -1.32 7.30
CA ILE A 112 -1.56 -0.82 5.98
C ILE A 112 -2.78 -0.85 5.04
N ASP A 113 -2.97 0.22 4.29
CA ASP A 113 -4.03 0.39 3.30
C ASP A 113 -3.47 1.08 2.05
N SER A 114 -3.90 0.67 0.86
CA SER A 114 -3.53 1.37 -0.38
C SER A 114 -4.27 2.71 -0.46
N GLU A 115 -3.57 3.78 -0.77
CA GLU A 115 -4.22 5.03 -1.15
C GLU A 115 -4.79 4.89 -2.55
N LYS A 116 -6.11 5.07 -2.71
CA LYS A 116 -6.71 5.15 -4.04
C LYS A 116 -6.20 6.42 -4.74
N PRO A 117 -5.82 6.33 -6.03
CA PRO A 117 -5.62 7.55 -6.82
C PRO A 117 -6.96 8.29 -6.90
N GLU A 118 -6.98 9.55 -6.46
CA GLU A 118 -8.09 10.49 -6.66
C GLU A 118 -8.25 10.84 -8.14
#